data_AF-A0A212PEC5-F1
#
_entry.id   AF-A0A212PEC5-F1
#
_cell.length_a   1.000
_cell.length_b   1.000
_cell.length_c   1.000
_cell.angle_alpha   90.00
_cell.angle_beta   90.00
_cell.angle_gamma   90.00
#
_symmetry.space_group_name_H-M   'P 1'
#
loop_
_entity.id
_entity.type
_entity.pdbx_description
1 polymer ?
#
loop_
_entity_poly.entity_id
_entity_poly.type
_entity_poly.pdbx_seq_one_letter_code
_entity_poly.pdbx_strand_id
1 'polypeptide(L)' 'MEIDTRSLRNLLRTRTDEIERSVAGTGYLPKTVIGVCTFLLDNEGDFDLLTSKQQAIFEKFVKPLLESPRR' A
#
# COMPACT_ATOMS: atom_id res chain seq x y z
N MET A 1 0.59 13.10 -6.27
CA MET A 1 -0.28 12.10 -6.94
C MET A 1 -1.48 11.86 -6.05
N GLU A 2 -2.71 11.86 -6.56
CA GLU A 2 -3.88 11.52 -5.73
C GLU A 2 -4.13 10.02 -5.74
N ILE A 3 -4.22 9.42 -4.55
CA ILE A 3 -4.51 7.99 -4.36
C ILE A 3 -5.99 7.80 -4.03
N ASP A 4 -6.65 6.89 -4.73
CA ASP A 4 -8.03 6.52 -4.39
C ASP A 4 -8.08 5.79 -3.02
N THR A 5 -8.49 6.54 -2.00
CA THR A 5 -8.64 6.06 -0.63
C THR A 5 -9.68 4.94 -0.50
N ARG A 6 -10.66 4.83 -1.41
CA ARG A 6 -11.62 3.72 -1.41
C ARG A 6 -10.94 2.42 -1.80
N SER A 7 -10.15 2.45 -2.86
CA SER A 7 -9.35 1.30 -3.30
C SER A 7 -8.32 0.90 -2.24
N LEU A 8 -7.68 1.87 -1.60
CA LEU A 8 -6.72 1.62 -0.51
C LEU A 8 -7.39 0.98 0.72
N ARG A 9 -8.58 1.46 1.11
CA ARG A 9 -9.37 0.86 2.19
C ARG A 9 -9.82 -0.56 1.85
N ASN A 10 -10.21 -0.81 0.61
CA ASN A 10 -10.57 -2.15 0.15
C ASN A 10 -9.38 -3.11 0.16
N LEU A 11 -8.20 -2.64 -0.25
CA LEU A 11 -6.95 -3.40 -0.19
C LEU A 11 -6.68 -3.87 1.25
N LEU A 12 -6.69 -2.95 2.23
CA LEU A 12 -6.45 -3.28 3.64
C LEU A 12 -7.52 -4.17 4.26
N ARG A 13 -8.78 -4.03 3.86
CA ARG A 13 -9.88 -4.81 4.44
C ARG A 13 -9.94 -6.25 3.92
N THR A 14 -9.54 -6.48 2.67
CA THR A 14 -9.90 -7.70 1.96
C THR A 14 -8.76 -8.41 1.23
N ARG A 15 -7.57 -7.81 1.15
CA ARG A 15 -6.43 -8.32 0.35
C ARG A 15 -5.12 -8.34 1.16
N THR A 16 -5.21 -8.48 2.48
CA THR A 16 -4.02 -8.52 3.36
C THR A 16 -3.11 -9.70 3.05
N ASP A 17 -3.68 -10.83 2.62
CA ASP A 17 -2.98 -12.01 2.14
C ASP A 17 -2.20 -11.76 0.84
N GLU A 18 -2.69 -10.88 -0.04
CA GLU A 18 -1.95 -10.45 -1.23
C GLU A 18 -0.78 -9.54 -0.86
N ILE A 19 -0.94 -8.69 0.17
CA ILE A 19 0.17 -7.90 0.73
C ILE A 19 1.24 -8.84 1.29
N GLU A 20 0.86 -9.83 2.10
CA GLU A 20 1.78 -10.83 2.66
C GLU A 20 2.55 -11.59 1.57
N ARG A 21 1.85 -12.00 0.51
CA ARG A 21 2.47 -12.65 -0.65
C ARG A 21 3.41 -11.73 -1.40
N SER A 22 3.06 -10.45 -1.57
CA SER A 22 3.90 -9.47 -2.28
C SER A 22 5.23 -9.20 -1.57
N VAL A 23 5.26 -9.28 -0.24
CA VAL A 23 6.47 -9.00 0.57
C VAL A 23 7.30 -10.25 0.85
N ALA A 24 6.75 -11.46 0.65
CA ALA A 24 7.44 -12.71 0.91
C ALA A 24 8.79 -12.78 0.16
N GLY A 25 9.87 -13.10 0.90
CA GLY A 25 11.23 -13.20 0.34
C GLY A 25 11.93 -11.86 0.04
N THR A 26 11.29 -10.72 0.28
CA THR A 26 11.87 -9.39 -0.03
C THR A 26 12.60 -8.73 1.14
N GLY A 27 12.50 -9.30 2.35
CA GLY A 27 13.02 -8.73 3.59
C GLY A 27 12.15 -7.64 4.22
N TYR A 28 11.06 -7.22 3.54
CA TYR A 28 10.07 -6.30 4.10
C TYR A 28 9.04 -7.05 4.95
N LEU A 29 8.55 -6.42 6.01
CA LEU A 29 7.48 -6.97 6.84
C LEU A 29 6.12 -6.50 6.31
N PRO A 30 5.09 -7.37 6.25
CA PRO A 30 3.74 -7.00 5.80
C PRO A 30 3.19 -5.77 6.55
N LYS A 31 3.42 -5.70 7.87
CA LYS A 31 3.03 -4.55 8.71
C LYS A 31 3.60 -3.21 8.25
N THR A 32 4.75 -3.22 7.57
CA THR A 32 5.37 -1.98 7.06
C THR A 32 4.58 -1.46 5.87
N VAL A 33 4.18 -2.35 4.95
CA VAL A 33 3.34 -1.99 3.80
C VAL A 33 1.96 -1.55 4.27
N ILE A 34 1.36 -2.29 5.22
CA ILE A 34 0.08 -1.93 5.84
C ILE A 34 0.18 -0.54 6.49
N GLY A 35 1.26 -0.26 7.22
CA GLY A 35 1.48 1.04 7.84
C GLY A 35 1.53 2.20 6.85
N VAL A 36 2.14 2.01 5.67
CA VAL A 36 2.13 3.01 4.59
C VAL A 36 0.71 3.24 4.07
N CYS A 37 -0.06 2.17 3.84
CA CYS A 37 -1.45 2.28 3.41
C CYS A 37 -2.32 3.00 4.46
N THR A 38 -2.16 2.68 5.75
CA THR A 38 -2.90 3.35 6.84
C THR A 38 -2.53 4.82 6.91
N PHE A 39 -1.25 5.17 6.85
CA PHE A 39 -0.81 6.56 6.85
C PHE A 39 -1.43 7.35 5.70
N LEU A 40 -1.46 6.78 4.49
CA LEU A 40 -2.13 7.42 3.35
C LEU A 40 -3.63 7.59 3.60
N LEU A 41 -4.33 6.61 4.19
CA LEU A 41 -5.75 6.77 4.53
C LEU A 41 -6.00 7.89 5.54
N ASP A 42 -5.15 8.02 6.55
CA ASP A 42 -5.25 9.04 7.58
C ASP A 42 -4.96 10.45 7.03
N ASN A 43 -4.25 10.54 5.91
CA ASN A 43 -3.89 11.78 5.23
C ASN A 43 -4.58 11.92 3.86
N GLU A 44 -5.82 11.42 3.74
CA GLU A 44 -6.68 11.63 2.56
C GLU A 44 -6.09 11.16 1.21
N GLY A 45 -5.10 10.27 1.24
CA GLY A 45 -4.42 9.76 0.05
C GLY A 45 -3.31 10.67 -0.47
N ASP A 46 -2.85 11.65 0.31
CA ASP A 46 -1.75 12.54 -0.07
C ASP A 46 -0.41 11.79 -0.07
N PHE A 47 0.04 11.46 -1.28
CA PHE A 47 1.30 10.77 -1.52
C PHE A 47 2.52 11.63 -1.20
N ASP A 48 2.42 12.96 -1.31
CA ASP A 48 3.55 13.86 -1.18
C ASP A 48 3.98 14.02 0.30
N LEU A 49 3.12 13.60 1.24
CA LEU A 49 3.42 13.49 2.66
C LEU A 49 4.24 12.24 3.03
N LEU A 50 4.38 11.27 2.12
CA LEU A 50 5.22 10.11 2.36
C LEU A 50 6.70 10.50 2.32
N THR A 51 7.48 9.98 3.26
CA THR A 51 8.95 10.03 3.17
C THR A 51 9.45 9.24 1.96
N SER A 52 10.65 9.53 1.46
CA SER A 52 11.22 8.82 0.30
C SER A 52 11.28 7.29 0.49
N LYS A 53 11.47 6.82 1.72
CA LYS A 53 11.44 5.38 2.04
C LYS A 53 10.02 4.80 1.94
N GLN A 54 9.02 5.53 2.41
CA GLN A 54 7.61 5.11 2.30
C GLN A 54 7.14 5.17 0.85
N GLN A 55 7.56 6.17 0.07
CA GLN A 55 7.28 6.25 -1.36
C GLN A 55 7.85 5.04 -2.12
N ALA A 56 9.09 4.62 -1.82
CA ALA A 56 9.66 3.41 -2.41
C ALA A 56 8.87 2.14 -2.06
N ILE A 57 8.34 2.04 -0.84
CA ILE A 57 7.47 0.92 -0.42
C ILE A 57 6.14 0.98 -1.17
N PHE A 58 5.55 2.17 -1.29
CA PHE A 58 4.32 2.37 -2.03
C PHE A 58 4.46 1.93 -3.49
N GLU A 59 5.46 2.47 -4.19
CA GLU A 59 5.72 2.16 -5.60
C GLU A 59 6.01 0.68 -5.81
N LYS A 60 6.73 0.04 -4.88
CA LYS A 60 7.12 -1.36 -5.01
C LYS A 60 5.98 -2.35 -4.71
N PHE A 61 5.15 -2.07 -3.71
CA PHE A 61 4.18 -3.05 -3.18
C PHE A 61 2.73 -2.58 -3.27
N VAL A 62 2.44 -1.33 -2.92
CA VAL A 62 1.06 -0.84 -2.82
C VAL A 62 0.48 -0.54 -4.20
N LYS A 63 1.24 0.19 -5.02
CA LYS A 63 0.81 0.61 -6.36
C LYS A 63 0.46 -0.57 -7.28
N PRO A 64 1.28 -1.64 -7.39
CA PRO A 64 0.90 -2.80 -8.21
C PRO A 64 -0.38 -3.49 -7.71
N LEU A 65 -0.62 -3.51 -6.39
CA LEU A 65 -1.83 -4.10 -5.84
C LEU A 65 -3.07 -3.24 -6.10
N LEU A 66 -2.94 -1.91 -6.10
CA LEU A 66 -4.03 -0.99 -6.45
C LEU A 66 -4.35 -1.04 -7.95
N GLU A 67 -3.34 -1.13 -8.81
CA GLU A 67 -3.49 -1.16 -10.26
C GLU A 67 -3.95 -2.52 -10.79
N SER A 68 -3.70 -3.60 -10.04
CA SER A 68 -4.16 -4.94 -10.42
C SER A 68 -5.61 -5.16 -9.95
N PRO A 69 -6.61 -5.16 -10.86
CA PRO A 69 -7.97 -5.52 -10.49
C PRO A 69 -7.98 -6.96 -9.98
N ARG A 70 -8.83 -7.24 -8.99
CA ARG A 70 -9.11 -8.62 -8.54
C ARG A 70 -9.52 -9.44 -9.76
N ARG A 71 -8.75 -10.47 -10.08
CA ARG A 71 -9.16 -11.53 -11.01
C ARG A 71 -10.18 -12.43 -10.34
#